data_AF-A0A5K0X3J6-F1
#
_entry.id   AF-A0A5K0X3J6-F1
#
_cell.length_a   1.000
_cell.length_b   1.000
_cell.length_c   1.000
_cell.angle_alpha   90.00
_cell.angle_beta   90.00
_cell.angle_gamma   90.00
#
_symmetry.space_group_name_H-M   'P 1'
#
loop_
_entity.id
_entity.type
_entity.pdbx_description
1 polymer ?
#
loop_
_entity_poly.entity_id
_entity_poly.type
_entity_poly.pdbx_seq_one_letter_code
_entity_poly.pdbx_strand_id
1 'polypeptide(L)' 'VQGIVQDRHGKTVATLFGKWDESMHYVKGDCSGKDKDAFSEAHLLWRRNNSAKFTTRYNLTRFAITTNELTPGLK' A
#
# COMPACT_ATOMS: atom_id res chain seq x y z
N VAL A 1 2.47 -7.37 6.07
CA VAL A 1 2.55 -7.96 4.71
C VAL A 1 3.98 -7.97 4.27
N GLN A 2 4.47 -9.10 3.79
CA GLN A 2 5.81 -9.27 3.22
C GLN A 2 5.69 -10.15 1.98
N GLY A 3 6.51 -9.87 0.97
CA GLY A 3 6.51 -10.63 -0.28
C GLY A 3 7.78 -10.38 -1.08
N ILE A 4 7.98 -11.19 -2.12
CA ILE A 4 9.13 -11.09 -3.02
C ILE A 4 8.65 -11.08 -4.47
N VAL A 5 9.43 -10.45 -5.35
CA VAL A 5 9.25 -10.50 -6.80
C VAL A 5 10.41 -11.29 -7.38
N GLN A 6 10.12 -12.31 -8.17
CA GLN A 6 11.11 -13.15 -8.83
C GLN A 6 11.04 -12.96 -10.35
N ASP A 7 12.20 -13.09 -11.01
CA ASP A 7 12.25 -13.19 -12.47
C ASP A 7 11.84 -14.60 -12.95
N ARG A 8 11.83 -14.79 -14.28
CA ARG A 8 11.49 -16.08 -14.90
C ARG A 8 12.43 -17.23 -14.52
N HIS A 9 13.61 -16.94 -13.97
CA HIS A 9 14.61 -17.92 -13.54
C HIS A 9 14.57 -18.14 -12.02
N GLY A 10 13.61 -17.55 -11.30
CA GLY A 10 13.46 -17.67 -9.85
C GLY A 10 14.35 -16.74 -9.04
N LYS A 11 15.07 -15.81 -9.68
CA LYS A 11 15.93 -14.85 -8.98
C LYS A 11 15.10 -13.73 -8.38
N THR A 12 15.25 -13.48 -7.08
CA THR A 12 14.60 -12.34 -6.40
C THR A 12 15.13 -11.01 -6.94
N VAL A 13 14.24 -10.20 -7.51
CA VAL A 13 14.56 -8.87 -8.07
C VAL A 13 14.07 -7.73 -7.18
N ALA A 14 13.13 -7.98 -6.28
CA ALA A 14 12.67 -7.01 -5.29
C ALA A 14 12.04 -7.71 -4.07
N THR A 15 12.12 -7.06 -2.93
CA THR A 15 11.44 -7.45 -1.69
C THR A 15 10.42 -6.38 -1.33
N LEU A 16 9.18 -6.78 -1.07
CA LEU A 16 8.09 -5.90 -0.65
C LEU A 16 7.77 -6.13 0.82
N PHE A 17 7.47 -5.05 1.54
CA PHE A 17 7.07 -5.12 2.94
C PHE A 17 6.21 -3.92 3.33
N GLY A 18 5.44 -4.08 4.40
CA GLY A 18 4.60 -3.02 4.95
C GLY A 18 3.36 -3.55 5.63
N LYS A 19 2.44 -2.64 5.94
CA LYS A 19 1.12 -2.97 6.48
C LYS A 19 0.06 -2.56 5.47
N TRP A 20 -0.86 -3.48 5.19
CA TRP A 20 -1.89 -3.29 4.17
C TRP A 20 -2.87 -2.16 4.51
N ASP A 21 -2.96 -1.76 5.78
CA ASP A 21 -3.84 -0.70 6.28
C ASP A 21 -3.10 0.61 6.55
N GLU A 22 -1.79 0.68 6.29
CA GLU A 22 -0.97 1.89 6.46
C GLU A 22 -0.17 2.22 5.19
N SER A 23 0.82 1.41 4.84
CA SER A 23 1.69 1.65 3.68
C SER A 23 2.49 0.41 3.27
N MET A 24 2.85 0.34 1.99
CA MET A 24 3.67 -0.69 1.36
C MET A 24 4.89 -0.06 0.70
N HIS A 25 6.04 -0.70 0.90
CA HIS A 25 7.34 -0.29 0.40
C HIS A 25 8.02 -1.46 -0.33
N TYR A 26 9.04 -1.14 -1.12
CA TYR A 26 9.92 -2.13 -1.70
C TYR A 26 11.39 -1.72 -1.63
N VAL A 27 12.26 -2.72 -1.67
CA VAL A 27 13.70 -2.56 -1.91
C VAL A 27 14.09 -3.47 -3.06
N LYS A 28 15.06 -3.04 -3.86
CA LYS A 28 15.57 -3.82 -5.00
C LYS A 28 16.45 -4.98 -4.50
N GLY A 29 16.22 -6.16 -5.06
CA GLY A 29 16.92 -7.39 -4.70
C GLY A 29 16.36 -8.08 -3.46
N ASP A 30 17.15 -9.01 -2.93
CA ASP A 30 16.83 -9.78 -1.74
C ASP A 30 17.36 -9.06 -0.48
N CYS A 31 16.44 -8.77 0.43
CA CYS A 31 16.72 -8.18 1.74
C CYS A 31 16.43 -9.14 2.89
N SER A 32 16.11 -10.42 2.61
CA SER A 32 15.89 -11.43 3.64
C SER A 32 17.19 -11.66 4.42
N GLY A 33 17.29 -11.02 5.60
CA GLY A 33 18.44 -11.12 6.50
C GLY A 33 19.41 -9.93 6.48
N LYS A 34 19.13 -8.85 5.74
CA LYS A 34 19.95 -7.63 5.81
C LYS A 34 19.53 -6.72 6.98
N ASP A 35 20.52 -6.04 7.54
CA ASP A 35 20.40 -5.19 8.72
C ASP A 35 19.45 -3.99 8.49
N LYS A 36 19.12 -3.27 9.56
CA LYS A 36 18.16 -2.14 9.51
C LYS A 36 18.47 -1.09 8.43
N ASP A 37 19.75 -0.95 8.07
CA ASP A 37 20.23 -0.02 7.04
C ASP A 37 19.71 -0.34 5.63
N ALA A 38 19.38 -1.61 5.33
CA ALA A 38 18.81 -1.98 4.04
C ALA A 38 17.40 -1.39 3.82
N PHE A 39 16.70 -1.03 4.91
CA PHE A 39 15.41 -0.34 4.83
C PHE A 39 15.56 1.17 4.61
N SER A 40 16.77 1.72 4.71
CA SER A 40 17.05 3.13 4.37
C SER A 40 16.85 3.38 2.87
N GLU A 41 17.12 2.37 2.04
CA GLU A 41 16.90 2.41 0.59
C GLU A 41 15.46 2.02 0.18
N ALA A 42 14.53 1.97 1.13
CA ALA A 42 13.15 1.59 0.84
C ALA A 42 12.40 2.68 0.07
N HIS A 43 11.77 2.26 -1.02
CA HIS A 43 10.93 3.12 -1.84
C HIS A 43 9.44 2.87 -1.54
N LEU A 44 8.67 3.95 -1.41
CA LEU A 44 7.22 3.90 -1.20
C LEU A 44 6.51 3.43 -2.48
N LEU A 45 5.68 2.37 -2.37
CA LEU A 45 4.80 1.92 -3.45
C LEU A 45 3.37 2.42 -3.28
N TRP A 46 2.85 2.30 -2.05
CA TRP A 46 1.46 2.62 -1.75
C TRP A 46 1.33 3.09 -0.31
N ARG A 47 0.41 4.03 -0.07
CA ARG A 47 0.03 4.47 1.27
C ARG A 47 -1.49 4.65 1.32
N ARG A 48 -2.07 4.32 2.46
CA ARG A 48 -3.47 4.57 2.75
C ARG A 48 -3.79 6.07 2.64
N ASN A 49 -4.93 6.40 2.04
CA ASN A 49 -5.44 7.76 2.03
C ASN A 49 -5.81 8.24 3.44
N ASN A 50 -5.66 9.55 3.69
CA ASN A 50 -6.09 10.16 4.94
C ASN A 50 -7.57 9.84 5.23
N SER A 51 -7.88 9.69 6.51
CA SER A 51 -9.26 9.53 6.98
C SER A 51 -10.14 10.67 6.48
N ALA A 52 -11.43 10.37 6.25
CA ALA A 52 -12.38 11.40 5.87
C ALA A 52 -12.45 12.48 6.97
N LYS A 53 -12.47 13.75 6.56
CA LYS A 53 -12.55 14.89 7.50
C LYS A 53 -13.79 14.82 8.39
N PHE A 54 -14.87 14.26 7.87
CA PHE A 54 -16.12 14.05 8.57
C PHE A 54 -16.36 12.54 8.70
N THR A 55 -16.47 12.07 9.94
CA THR A 55 -16.74 10.67 10.22
C THR A 55 -18.19 10.35 9.90
N THR A 56 -18.43 9.16 9.35
CA THR A 56 -19.79 8.63 9.17
C THR A 56 -20.08 7.63 10.29
N ARG A 57 -21.34 7.26 10.47
CA ARG A 57 -21.74 6.23 11.46
C ARG A 57 -21.06 4.86 11.26
N TYR A 58 -20.47 4.62 10.09
CA TYR A 58 -19.85 3.34 9.71
C TYR A 58 -18.34 3.43 9.43
N ASN A 59 -17.68 4.54 9.81
CA ASN A 59 -16.25 4.75 9.55
C ASN A 59 -15.85 4.55 8.08
N LEU A 60 -16.72 4.96 7.15
CA LEU A 60 -16.47 4.85 5.72
C LEU A 60 -15.28 5.73 5.28
N THR A 61 -14.51 5.24 4.32
CA THR A 61 -13.48 6.04 3.64
C THR A 61 -14.14 7.11 2.78
N ARG A 62 -13.40 8.18 2.44
CA ARG A 62 -13.91 9.23 1.53
C ARG A 62 -14.39 8.64 0.19
N PHE A 63 -13.67 7.66 -0.35
CA PHE A 63 -14.05 6.97 -1.58
C PHE A 63 -15.37 6.19 -1.43
N ALA A 64 -15.56 5.48 -0.31
CA ALA A 64 -16.78 4.72 -0.06
C ALA A 64 -18.02 5.61 0.19
N ILE A 65 -17.83 6.86 0.62
CA ILE A 65 -18.94 7.82 0.73
C ILE A 65 -19.44 8.18 -0.67
N THR A 66 -18.52 8.50 -1.59
CA THR A 66 -18.88 8.94 -2.96
C THR A 66 -19.51 7.84 -3.81
N THR A 67 -19.29 6.57 -3.49
CA THR A 67 -19.88 5.45 -4.26
C THR A 67 -21.39 5.34 -4.13
N ASN A 68 -22.00 5.94 -3.10
CA ASN A 68 -23.44 5.91 -2.87
C ASN A 68 -24.06 7.32 -2.82
N GLU A 69 -23.37 8.32 -3.36
CA GLU A 69 -23.90 9.67 -3.48
C GLU A 69 -24.84 9.76 -4.69
N LEU A 70 -26.06 10.27 -4.48
CA LEU A 70 -26.99 10.54 -5.58
C LEU A 70 -26.58 11.84 -6.28
N THR A 71 -25.63 11.75 -7.18
CA THR A 71 -25.14 12.91 -7.94
C THR A 71 -26.19 13.34 -8.98
N PRO A 72 -26.73 14.58 -8.91
CA PRO A 72 -27.67 15.07 -9.92
C PRO A 72 -27.04 14.98 -11.31
N GLY A 73 -27.71 14.27 -12.23
CA GLY A 73 -27.23 14.08 -13.60
C GLY A 73 -26.50 12.76 -13.86
N LEU A 74 -26.22 11.96 -12.83
CA LEU A 74 -25.80 10.56 -12.99
C LEU A 74 -27.08 9.70 -13.11
N LYS A 75 -27.37 9.22 -14.32
CA LYS A 75 -28.49 8.30 -14.62
C LYS A 75 -27.97 6.89 -14.87
#